data_AF-A0A960M5K8-F1
#
_entry.id   AF-A0A960M5K8-F1
#
_cell.length_a   1.000
_cell.length_b   1.000
_cell.length_c   1.000
_cell.angle_alpha   90.00
_cell.angle_beta   90.00
_cell.angle_gamma   90.00
#
_symmetry.space_group_name_H-M   'P 1'
#
loop_
_entity.id
_entity.type
_entity.pdbx_description
1 polymer ?
#
loop_
_entity_poly.entity_id
_entity_poly.type
_entity_poly.pdbx_seq_one_letter_code
_entity_poly.pdbx_strand_id
1 'polypeptide(L)'
;MPPPRLATVVSDQDWQFIDHLAPLSQMLNIPMIVNDENIESLVQKYYPQVKVIYKNSLDLGFYITQNFEIVYTCLPNPMFREIVFAAELTSEKTLFNVWCPHGNSDKGHKGRYMESLSEERFALVYGQKMIDFLIEKGSFQQLEGVIKTGNYRLKYYNENKSFYQKQLKDFISFNNNKTILYAPTWKDDEDSSSFMGAIKQIMKTLPDHLNLLIKPHPNLFSSPELFELFLYQFPKKDNVAILPDFPPVYPVLDLVDIYLGDMSSVGYDFLFFKKPMFFLNTNKRNPKEDKGLYLTQCGTLIEPEDYENIFSIIENTDTSPFEKIQTTIYDEVFGKEEDFKEKVMKIYERIPN
;
A
#
# COMPACT_ATOMS: atom_id res chain seq x y z
N MET A 1 14.41 -3.03 -33.74
CA MET A 1 15.06 -2.24 -32.67
C MET A 1 15.28 -3.14 -31.47
N PRO A 2 16.33 -2.91 -30.65
CA PRO A 2 16.41 -3.59 -29.35
C PRO A 2 15.16 -3.27 -28.53
N PRO A 3 14.72 -4.16 -27.63
CA PRO A 3 13.62 -3.85 -26.71
C PRO A 3 14.00 -2.63 -25.87
N PRO A 4 13.03 -1.78 -25.48
CA PRO A 4 13.30 -0.65 -24.61
C PRO A 4 13.92 -1.14 -23.30
N ARG A 5 14.75 -0.31 -22.69
CA ARG A 5 15.29 -0.53 -21.35
C ARG A 5 14.32 0.08 -20.35
N LEU A 6 13.92 -0.74 -19.39
CA LEU A 6 12.91 -0.42 -18.38
C LEU A 6 13.58 -0.37 -17.00
N ALA A 7 13.04 0.45 -16.10
CA ALA A 7 13.35 0.37 -14.69
C ALA A 7 12.13 0.74 -13.82
N THR A 8 12.14 0.33 -12.56
CA THR A 8 11.35 1.02 -11.53
C THR A 8 12.24 2.02 -10.79
N VAL A 9 11.64 3.07 -10.23
CA VAL A 9 12.36 4.08 -9.45
C VAL A 9 11.64 4.30 -8.13
N VAL A 10 12.40 4.19 -7.03
CA VAL A 10 11.97 4.64 -5.69
C VAL A 10 12.95 5.71 -5.26
N SER A 11 12.48 6.94 -5.06
CA SER A 11 13.31 8.07 -4.65
C SER A 11 13.07 8.48 -3.21
N ASP A 12 14.09 9.04 -2.59
CA ASP A 12 14.07 9.75 -1.31
C ASP A 12 13.54 8.88 -0.15
N GLN A 13 12.65 9.41 0.69
CA GLN A 13 12.10 8.70 1.85
C GLN A 13 10.86 7.86 1.52
N ASP A 14 10.58 7.59 0.25
CA ASP A 14 9.37 6.89 -0.20
C ASP A 14 9.46 5.34 -0.09
N TRP A 15 9.98 4.86 1.03
CA TRP A 15 10.16 3.43 1.28
C TRP A 15 8.84 2.64 1.21
N GLN A 16 7.69 3.31 1.42
CA GLN A 16 6.36 2.71 1.27
C GLN A 16 6.08 2.20 -0.15
N PHE A 17 6.76 2.73 -1.18
CA PHE A 17 6.58 2.28 -2.57
C PHE A 17 7.33 0.99 -2.89
N ILE A 18 8.23 0.53 -2.00
CA ILE A 18 8.99 -0.72 -2.19
C ILE A 18 8.04 -1.90 -2.43
N ASP A 19 6.99 -2.05 -1.61
CA ASP A 19 6.05 -3.20 -1.71
C ASP A 19 5.17 -3.16 -2.97
N HIS A 20 5.23 -2.09 -3.76
CA HIS A 20 4.55 -1.99 -5.05
C HIS A 20 5.54 -2.17 -6.20
N LEU A 21 6.69 -1.51 -6.14
CA LEU A 21 7.64 -1.49 -7.24
C LEU A 21 8.61 -2.69 -7.23
N ALA A 22 8.91 -3.29 -6.08
CA ALA A 22 9.83 -4.44 -6.02
C ALA A 22 9.21 -5.72 -6.62
N PRO A 23 7.95 -6.09 -6.29
CA PRO A 23 7.26 -7.18 -6.98
C PRO A 23 7.17 -6.94 -8.50
N LEU A 24 6.83 -5.72 -8.91
CA LEU A 24 6.76 -5.33 -10.32
C LEU A 24 8.12 -5.49 -11.02
N SER A 25 9.20 -5.05 -10.39
CA SER A 25 10.57 -5.16 -10.90
C SER A 25 10.95 -6.62 -11.15
N GLN A 26 10.64 -7.50 -10.20
CA GLN A 26 10.91 -8.92 -10.34
C GLN A 26 10.09 -9.55 -11.48
N MET A 27 8.79 -9.26 -11.54
CA MET A 27 7.89 -9.85 -12.56
C MET A 27 8.28 -9.44 -13.99
N LEU A 28 8.67 -8.17 -14.17
CA LEU A 28 9.13 -7.67 -15.45
C LEU A 28 10.60 -8.02 -15.75
N ASN A 29 11.35 -8.50 -14.75
CA ASN A 29 12.79 -8.75 -14.81
C ASN A 29 13.58 -7.48 -15.19
N ILE A 30 13.32 -6.40 -14.47
CA ILE A 30 13.91 -5.07 -14.68
C ILE A 30 14.59 -4.58 -13.40
N PRO A 31 15.63 -3.74 -13.48
CA PRO A 31 16.26 -3.18 -12.29
C PRO A 31 15.34 -2.19 -11.58
N MET A 32 15.53 -2.09 -10.27
CA MET A 32 15.02 -1.00 -9.43
C MET A 32 16.14 0.00 -9.17
N ILE A 33 15.92 1.27 -9.46
CA ILE A 33 16.85 2.36 -9.16
C ILE A 33 16.42 3.05 -7.87
N VAL A 34 17.38 3.27 -6.98
CA VAL A 34 17.15 3.92 -5.67
C VAL A 34 18.23 4.97 -5.42
N ASN A 35 17.94 5.97 -4.60
CA ASN A 35 18.90 7.00 -4.18
C ASN A 35 19.09 7.13 -2.67
N ASP A 36 18.44 6.28 -1.89
CA ASP A 36 18.52 6.23 -0.44
C ASP A 36 19.09 4.87 0.03
N GLU A 37 20.06 4.92 0.95
CA GLU A 37 20.77 3.73 1.45
C GLU A 37 19.87 2.83 2.32
N ASN A 38 18.91 3.43 3.04
CA ASN A 38 17.94 2.67 3.83
C ASN A 38 16.95 1.96 2.89
N ILE A 39 16.48 2.62 1.83
CA ILE A 39 15.66 1.97 0.80
C ILE A 39 16.43 0.83 0.13
N GLU A 40 17.68 1.05 -0.27
CA GLU A 40 18.52 -0.02 -0.83
C GLU A 40 18.60 -1.22 0.13
N SER A 41 18.87 -0.96 1.41
CA SER A 41 18.97 -1.98 2.46
C SER A 41 17.64 -2.74 2.65
N LEU A 42 16.51 -2.03 2.65
CA LEU A 42 15.17 -2.62 2.75
C LEU A 42 14.84 -3.51 1.54
N VAL A 43 15.17 -3.07 0.32
CA VAL A 43 14.94 -3.87 -0.89
C VAL A 43 15.82 -5.11 -0.88
N GLN A 44 17.12 -4.98 -0.57
CA GLN A 44 18.02 -6.13 -0.48
C GLN A 44 17.58 -7.14 0.60
N LYS A 45 17.06 -6.64 1.73
CA LYS A 45 16.57 -7.48 2.83
C LYS A 45 15.28 -8.21 2.49
N TYR A 46 14.28 -7.51 1.95
CA TYR A 46 12.93 -8.05 1.79
C TYR A 46 12.60 -8.53 0.37
N TYR A 47 13.39 -8.16 -0.63
CA TYR A 47 13.22 -8.51 -2.05
C TYR A 47 14.58 -8.90 -2.66
N PRO A 48 15.32 -9.89 -2.09
CA PRO A 48 16.70 -10.20 -2.46
C PRO A 48 16.92 -10.60 -3.93
N GLN A 49 15.86 -10.97 -4.65
CA GLN A 49 15.89 -11.29 -6.07
C GLN A 49 15.84 -10.05 -6.99
N VAL A 50 15.41 -8.90 -6.47
CA VAL A 50 15.33 -7.66 -7.25
C VAL A 50 16.73 -7.10 -7.46
N LYS A 51 17.08 -6.83 -8.73
CA LYS A 51 18.33 -6.16 -9.06
C LYS A 51 18.21 -4.67 -8.69
N VAL A 52 18.90 -4.26 -7.63
CA VAL A 52 18.97 -2.86 -7.19
C VAL A 52 20.17 -2.15 -7.81
N ILE A 53 19.98 -0.89 -8.19
CA ILE A 53 21.05 0.01 -8.63
C ILE A 53 20.94 1.30 -7.83
N TYR A 54 21.93 1.55 -6.97
CA TYR A 54 22.03 2.81 -6.23
C TYR A 54 22.61 3.95 -7.09
N LYS A 55 22.00 5.13 -7.00
CA LYS A 55 22.50 6.40 -7.53
C LYS A 55 22.19 7.52 -6.57
N ASN A 56 23.19 8.32 -6.17
CA ASN A 56 22.93 9.50 -5.35
C ASN A 56 21.95 10.46 -6.06
N SER A 57 21.33 11.36 -5.29
CA SER A 57 20.28 12.25 -5.81
C SER A 57 20.73 13.18 -6.95
N LEU A 58 22.03 13.53 -7.02
CA LEU A 58 22.56 14.36 -8.11
C LEU A 58 22.67 13.60 -9.43
N ASP A 59 23.02 12.31 -9.35
CA ASP A 59 23.22 11.45 -10.52
C ASP A 59 21.95 10.72 -10.97
N LEU A 60 20.94 10.61 -10.09
CA LEU A 60 19.74 9.80 -10.31
C LEU A 60 19.05 10.14 -11.64
N GLY A 61 18.69 11.41 -11.84
CA GLY A 61 18.01 11.86 -13.06
C GLY A 61 18.81 11.59 -14.32
N PHE A 62 20.09 11.96 -14.32
CA PHE A 62 21.00 11.74 -15.47
C PHE A 62 21.17 10.26 -15.79
N TYR A 63 21.38 9.43 -14.77
CA TYR A 63 21.55 7.99 -14.95
C TYR A 63 20.29 7.37 -15.56
N ILE A 64 19.10 7.71 -15.03
CA ILE A 64 17.86 7.14 -15.54
C ILE A 64 17.63 7.56 -17.00
N THR A 65 17.75 8.86 -17.30
CA THR A 65 17.52 9.39 -18.67
C THR A 65 18.47 8.77 -19.69
N GLN A 66 19.74 8.56 -19.33
CA GLN A 66 20.72 7.95 -20.24
C GLN A 66 20.50 6.43 -20.44
N ASN A 67 20.04 5.72 -19.41
CA ASN A 67 20.07 4.26 -19.38
C ASN A 67 18.72 3.58 -19.60
N PHE A 68 17.61 4.31 -19.54
CA PHE A 68 16.27 3.74 -19.68
C PHE A 68 15.41 4.56 -20.63
N GLU A 69 14.50 3.90 -21.30
CA GLU A 69 13.48 4.54 -22.13
C GLU A 69 12.17 4.69 -21.35
N ILE A 70 11.92 3.77 -20.41
CA ILE A 70 10.65 3.66 -19.68
C ILE A 70 10.89 3.48 -18.19
N VAL A 71 10.17 4.25 -17.39
CA VAL A 71 10.29 4.25 -15.93
C VAL A 71 8.93 4.02 -15.28
N TYR A 72 8.87 3.06 -14.38
CA TYR A 72 7.73 2.81 -13.50
C TYR A 72 7.96 3.52 -12.17
N THR A 73 7.00 4.35 -11.75
CA THR A 73 7.09 5.10 -10.49
C THR A 73 5.71 5.23 -9.85
N CYS A 74 5.66 5.33 -8.53
CA CYS A 74 4.46 5.66 -7.79
C CYS A 74 4.24 7.18 -7.66
N LEU A 75 5.23 7.99 -8.05
CA LEU A 75 5.12 9.44 -8.07
C LEU A 75 4.25 9.92 -9.25
N PRO A 76 3.33 10.87 -9.03
CA PRO A 76 2.67 11.58 -10.13
C PRO A 76 3.68 12.28 -11.04
N ASN A 77 3.35 12.42 -12.32
CA ASN A 77 4.23 12.94 -13.36
C ASN A 77 4.88 14.29 -12.98
N PRO A 78 4.17 15.30 -12.43
CA PRO A 78 4.82 16.55 -12.01
C PRO A 78 5.99 16.33 -11.04
N MET A 79 5.81 15.48 -10.04
CA MET A 79 6.84 15.14 -9.05
C MET A 79 7.97 14.33 -9.67
N PHE A 80 7.66 13.36 -10.54
CA PHE A 80 8.68 12.60 -11.25
C PHE A 80 9.53 13.49 -12.17
N ARG A 81 8.92 14.50 -12.81
CA ARG A 81 9.65 15.46 -13.66
C ARG A 81 10.64 16.28 -12.87
N GLU A 82 10.41 16.58 -11.59
CA GLU A 82 11.42 17.27 -10.76
C GLU A 82 12.73 16.48 -10.66
N ILE A 83 12.68 15.14 -10.69
CA ILE A 83 13.86 14.27 -10.63
C ILE A 83 14.65 14.29 -11.94
N VAL A 84 13.95 14.30 -13.09
CA VAL A 84 14.58 14.07 -14.41
C VAL A 84 14.72 15.35 -15.25
N PHE A 85 14.10 16.46 -14.86
CA PHE A 85 14.00 17.70 -15.66
C PHE A 85 15.35 18.17 -16.22
N ALA A 86 16.36 18.30 -15.35
CA ALA A 86 17.68 18.76 -15.76
C ALA A 86 18.35 17.79 -16.76
N ALA A 87 18.13 16.48 -16.58
CA ALA A 87 18.66 15.46 -17.47
C ALA A 87 17.94 15.49 -18.83
N GLU A 88 16.61 15.58 -18.87
CA GLU A 88 15.84 15.62 -20.11
C GLU A 88 16.16 16.86 -20.96
N LEU A 89 16.32 18.01 -20.30
CA LEU A 89 16.68 19.28 -20.95
C LEU A 89 18.08 19.22 -21.59
N THR A 90 19.03 18.55 -20.94
CA THR A 90 20.43 18.49 -21.40
C THR A 90 20.68 17.38 -22.41
N SER A 91 19.92 16.28 -22.37
CA SER A 91 20.08 15.16 -23.30
C SER A 91 19.15 15.20 -24.51
N GLU A 92 18.24 16.19 -24.60
CA GLU A 92 17.18 16.25 -25.61
C GLU A 92 16.36 14.94 -25.71
N LYS A 93 16.20 14.25 -24.57
CA LYS A 93 15.50 12.97 -24.47
C LYS A 93 14.44 13.06 -23.39
N THR A 94 13.20 12.82 -23.77
CA THR A 94 12.09 12.70 -22.83
C THR A 94 11.88 11.24 -22.44
N LEU A 95 11.98 10.94 -21.16
CA LEU A 95 11.62 9.68 -20.56
C LEU A 95 10.11 9.49 -20.56
N PHE A 96 9.72 8.25 -20.83
CA PHE A 96 8.35 7.81 -20.71
C PHE A 96 8.12 7.21 -19.32
N ASN A 97 7.26 7.82 -18.51
CA ASN A 97 6.90 7.31 -17.20
C ASN A 97 5.56 6.56 -17.28
N VAL A 98 5.42 5.52 -16.44
CA VAL A 98 4.16 4.80 -16.22
C VAL A 98 3.88 4.85 -14.72
N TRP A 99 2.76 5.49 -14.37
CA TRP A 99 2.35 5.58 -12.97
C TRP A 99 1.92 4.21 -12.42
N CYS A 100 2.33 3.91 -11.19
CA CYS A 100 2.03 2.68 -10.48
C CYS A 100 1.21 2.97 -9.22
N PRO A 101 0.09 2.27 -8.99
CA PRO A 101 -0.71 2.47 -7.80
C PRO A 101 0.00 1.90 -6.58
N HIS A 102 -0.10 2.63 -5.47
CA HIS A 102 0.44 2.26 -4.16
C HIS A 102 -0.69 1.93 -3.14
N GLY A 103 -1.68 1.16 -3.60
CA GLY A 103 -2.85 0.77 -2.81
C GLY A 103 -4.18 1.27 -3.40
N ASN A 104 -5.26 0.54 -3.11
CA ASN A 104 -6.61 0.99 -3.43
C ASN A 104 -7.15 1.80 -2.26
N SER A 105 -7.45 3.08 -2.46
CA SER A 105 -7.89 3.99 -1.39
C SER A 105 -9.32 4.48 -1.65
N ASP A 106 -10.13 4.55 -0.60
CA ASP A 106 -11.40 5.28 -0.64
C ASP A 106 -11.21 6.77 -0.29
N LYS A 107 -10.00 7.16 0.12
CA LYS A 107 -9.67 8.58 0.34
C LYS A 107 -9.59 9.31 -0.99
N GLY A 108 -9.87 10.61 -0.93
CA GLY A 108 -9.82 11.49 -2.09
C GLY A 108 -11.18 11.78 -2.69
N HIS A 109 -12.29 11.24 -2.19
CA HIS A 109 -13.63 11.67 -2.66
C HIS A 109 -13.97 13.10 -2.22
N LYS A 110 -13.39 13.58 -1.10
CA LYS A 110 -13.61 14.95 -0.59
C LYS A 110 -12.49 15.94 -0.92
N GLY A 111 -11.36 15.47 -1.44
CA GLY A 111 -10.17 16.28 -1.75
C GLY A 111 -9.58 15.98 -3.13
N ARG A 112 -8.45 16.62 -3.45
CA ARG A 112 -7.66 16.28 -4.64
C ARG A 112 -6.88 15.00 -4.35
N TYR A 113 -6.99 14.01 -5.23
CA TYR A 113 -6.27 12.76 -5.14
C TYR A 113 -5.89 12.26 -6.53
N MET A 114 -6.81 11.61 -7.24
CA MET A 114 -6.58 11.12 -8.60
C MET A 114 -6.37 12.26 -9.61
N GLU A 115 -6.84 13.47 -9.30
CA GLU A 115 -6.58 14.69 -10.08
C GLU A 115 -5.09 14.99 -10.25
N SER A 116 -4.22 14.50 -9.36
CA SER A 116 -2.76 14.59 -9.54
C SER A 116 -2.24 13.82 -10.74
N LEU A 117 -3.02 12.87 -11.26
CA LEU A 117 -2.70 12.06 -12.42
C LEU A 117 -3.18 12.70 -13.73
N SER A 118 -3.63 13.96 -13.70
CA SER A 118 -4.11 14.72 -14.88
C SER A 118 -3.04 14.94 -15.95
N GLU A 119 -1.76 14.69 -15.64
CA GLU A 119 -0.65 14.78 -16.59
C GLU A 119 -0.08 13.41 -16.97
N GLU A 120 -0.64 12.33 -16.42
CA GLU A 120 -0.22 10.98 -16.79
C GLU A 120 -0.70 10.63 -18.19
N ARG A 121 0.18 9.96 -18.94
CA ARG A 121 -0.18 9.35 -20.22
C ARG A 121 -0.60 7.90 -20.05
N PHE A 122 0.05 7.18 -19.12
CA PHE A 122 -0.20 5.77 -18.87
C PHE A 122 -0.18 5.45 -17.38
N ALA A 123 -1.11 4.60 -16.97
CA ALA A 123 -1.24 4.17 -15.58
C ALA A 123 -1.42 2.65 -15.49
N LEU A 124 -0.74 2.04 -14.53
CA LEU A 124 -1.16 0.75 -14.00
C LEU A 124 -2.38 0.98 -13.11
N VAL A 125 -3.31 0.03 -13.11
CA VAL A 125 -4.46 -0.01 -12.22
C VAL A 125 -4.64 -1.43 -11.70
N TYR A 126 -5.15 -1.61 -10.49
CA TYR A 126 -5.42 -2.96 -9.99
C TYR A 126 -6.62 -3.59 -10.72
N GLY A 127 -7.75 -2.88 -10.78
CA GLY A 127 -9.00 -3.40 -11.33
C GLY A 127 -9.98 -2.30 -11.72
N GLN A 128 -11.26 -2.68 -11.87
CA GLN A 128 -12.27 -1.80 -12.42
C GLN A 128 -12.61 -0.63 -11.49
N LYS A 129 -12.67 -0.85 -10.18
CA LYS A 129 -12.97 0.21 -9.21
C LYS A 129 -12.02 1.42 -9.31
N MET A 130 -10.73 1.17 -9.56
CA MET A 130 -9.74 2.24 -9.73
C MET A 130 -9.95 3.01 -11.04
N ILE A 131 -10.35 2.33 -12.13
CA ILE A 131 -10.73 2.99 -13.38
C ILE A 131 -11.95 3.88 -13.17
N ASP A 132 -12.97 3.37 -12.48
CA ASP A 132 -14.19 4.13 -12.19
C ASP A 132 -13.86 5.37 -11.35
N PHE A 133 -12.91 5.27 -10.41
CA PHE A 133 -12.45 6.41 -9.63
C PHE A 133 -11.69 7.45 -10.47
N LEU A 134 -10.82 7.02 -11.40
CA LEU A 134 -10.16 7.91 -12.36
C LEU A 134 -11.18 8.65 -13.23
N ILE A 135 -12.23 7.95 -13.69
CA ILE A 135 -13.32 8.54 -14.48
C ILE A 135 -14.10 9.57 -13.65
N GLU A 136 -14.48 9.21 -12.42
CA GLU A 136 -15.19 10.11 -11.49
C GLU A 136 -14.40 11.39 -11.23
N LYS A 137 -13.06 11.28 -11.14
CA LYS A 137 -12.15 12.41 -10.91
C LYS A 137 -11.70 13.12 -12.18
N GLY A 138 -12.25 12.78 -13.34
CA GLY A 138 -11.92 13.41 -14.62
C GLY A 138 -10.45 13.24 -15.04
N SER A 139 -9.77 12.24 -14.48
CA SER A 139 -8.36 11.94 -14.71
C SER A 139 -8.18 10.68 -15.54
N PHE A 140 -9.22 10.22 -16.23
CA PHE A 140 -9.15 9.07 -17.12
C PHE A 140 -9.01 9.48 -18.58
N GLN A 141 -9.66 10.58 -19.00
CA GLN A 141 -9.82 10.96 -20.39
C GLN A 141 -8.51 11.34 -21.08
N GLN A 142 -7.52 11.81 -20.33
CA GLN A 142 -6.19 12.14 -20.82
C GLN A 142 -5.25 10.94 -20.93
N LEU A 143 -5.57 9.81 -20.28
CA LEU A 143 -4.75 8.61 -20.35
C LEU A 143 -4.84 8.01 -21.75
N GLU A 144 -3.70 7.81 -22.39
CA GLU A 144 -3.56 7.09 -23.65
C GLU A 144 -3.71 5.57 -23.46
N GLY A 145 -3.51 5.08 -22.23
CA GLY A 145 -3.77 3.69 -21.87
C GLY A 145 -3.71 3.39 -20.38
N VAL A 146 -4.51 2.41 -19.97
CA VAL A 146 -4.48 1.82 -18.63
C VAL A 146 -4.17 0.33 -18.71
N ILE A 147 -3.36 -0.17 -17.78
CA ILE A 147 -3.08 -1.61 -17.66
C ILE A 147 -3.67 -2.13 -16.37
N LYS A 148 -4.63 -3.04 -16.48
CA LYS A 148 -5.08 -3.84 -15.34
C LYS A 148 -3.99 -4.84 -14.97
N THR A 149 -3.57 -4.80 -13.72
CA THR A 149 -2.48 -5.61 -13.18
C THR A 149 -2.97 -6.70 -12.23
N GLY A 150 -4.18 -6.54 -11.70
CA GLY A 150 -4.70 -7.32 -10.59
C GLY A 150 -3.81 -7.26 -9.36
N ASN A 151 -3.89 -8.28 -8.51
CA ASN A 151 -3.16 -8.32 -7.25
C ASN A 151 -1.78 -8.95 -7.39
N TYR A 152 -0.90 -8.29 -8.13
CA TYR A 152 0.45 -8.81 -8.38
C TYR A 152 1.32 -8.90 -7.12
N ARG A 153 1.03 -8.09 -6.08
CA ARG A 153 1.67 -8.15 -4.76
C ARG A 153 1.35 -9.46 -4.05
N LEU A 154 0.07 -9.85 -4.04
CA LEU A 154 -0.35 -11.14 -3.49
C LEU A 154 0.27 -12.31 -4.25
N LYS A 155 0.29 -12.26 -5.58
CA LYS A 155 0.95 -13.28 -6.41
C LYS A 155 2.41 -13.45 -6.00
N TYR A 156 3.15 -12.35 -5.96
CA TYR A 156 4.55 -12.34 -5.56
C TYR A 156 4.76 -12.88 -4.14
N TYR A 157 3.90 -12.49 -3.18
CA TYR A 157 3.94 -13.06 -1.84
C TYR A 157 3.76 -14.58 -1.84
N ASN A 158 2.76 -15.10 -2.55
CA ASN A 158 2.49 -16.53 -2.60
C ASN A 158 3.67 -17.34 -3.16
N GLU A 159 4.36 -16.80 -4.17
CA GLU A 159 5.58 -17.40 -4.75
C GLU A 159 6.76 -17.41 -3.76
N ASN A 160 6.78 -16.48 -2.79
CA ASN A 160 7.86 -16.27 -1.83
C ASN A 160 7.44 -16.50 -0.37
N LYS A 161 6.32 -17.21 -0.14
CA LYS A 161 5.64 -17.30 1.16
C LYS A 161 6.56 -17.83 2.27
N SER A 162 7.33 -18.88 2.01
CA SER A 162 8.23 -19.49 2.99
C SER A 162 9.36 -18.55 3.44
N PHE A 163 9.88 -17.71 2.53
CA PHE A 163 10.89 -16.71 2.84
C PHE A 163 10.33 -15.68 3.83
N TYR A 164 9.15 -15.13 3.55
CA TYR A 164 8.55 -14.10 4.40
C TYR A 164 8.05 -14.63 5.74
N GLN A 165 7.49 -15.84 5.77
CA GLN A 165 7.10 -16.48 7.03
C GLN A 165 8.29 -16.70 7.97
N LYS A 166 9.50 -16.91 7.42
CA LYS A 166 10.73 -16.98 8.22
C LYS A 166 11.12 -15.60 8.75
N GLN A 167 11.12 -14.58 7.90
CA GLN A 167 11.47 -13.20 8.29
C GLN A 167 10.56 -12.67 9.40
N LEU A 168 9.26 -12.94 9.32
CA LEU A 168 8.29 -12.39 10.29
C LEU A 168 8.47 -12.96 11.71
N LYS A 169 9.00 -14.18 11.85
CA LYS A 169 9.29 -14.79 13.14
C LYS A 169 10.37 -14.05 13.93
N ASP A 170 11.22 -13.28 13.25
CA ASP A 170 12.27 -12.47 13.90
C ASP A 170 11.68 -11.21 14.56
N PHE A 171 10.46 -10.79 14.17
CA PHE A 171 9.80 -9.59 14.68
C PHE A 171 8.66 -9.88 15.65
N ILE A 172 8.00 -11.03 15.52
CA ILE A 172 6.78 -11.35 16.25
C ILE A 172 6.93 -12.68 16.97
N SER A 173 6.89 -12.64 18.30
CA SER A 173 6.90 -13.81 19.16
C SER A 173 5.61 -13.88 19.96
N PHE A 174 4.50 -14.15 19.27
CA PHE A 174 3.21 -14.38 19.90
C PHE A 174 3.02 -15.85 20.31
N ASN A 175 2.15 -16.06 21.29
CA ASN A 175 1.61 -17.38 21.61
C ASN A 175 0.58 -17.81 20.54
N ASN A 176 -0.03 -18.99 20.69
CA ASN A 176 -1.02 -19.52 19.73
C ASN A 176 -2.42 -18.87 19.84
N ASN A 177 -2.55 -17.73 20.51
CA ASN A 177 -3.81 -16.99 20.59
C ASN A 177 -4.16 -16.34 19.24
N LYS A 178 -5.44 -16.00 19.08
CA LYS A 178 -5.90 -15.23 17.92
C LYS A 178 -5.20 -13.88 17.87
N THR A 179 -4.73 -13.49 16.70
CA THR A 179 -3.97 -12.26 16.48
C THR A 179 -4.82 -11.21 15.77
N ILE A 180 -4.96 -10.04 16.38
CA ILE A 180 -5.61 -8.86 15.79
C ILE A 180 -4.52 -7.96 15.19
N LEU A 181 -4.65 -7.61 13.91
CA LEU A 181 -3.90 -6.50 13.33
C LEU A 181 -4.63 -5.19 13.63
N TYR A 182 -3.97 -4.27 14.31
CA TYR A 182 -4.37 -2.87 14.37
C TYR A 182 -3.56 -2.03 13.38
N ALA A 183 -4.22 -1.57 12.31
CA ALA A 183 -3.60 -0.82 11.21
C ALA A 183 -4.21 0.59 11.06
N PRO A 184 -3.93 1.53 11.98
CA PRO A 184 -4.46 2.89 11.92
C PRO A 184 -3.85 3.70 10.78
N THR A 185 -4.67 4.52 10.11
CA THR A 185 -4.17 5.55 9.19
C THR A 185 -3.55 6.73 9.94
N TRP A 186 -2.97 7.67 9.20
CA TRP A 186 -2.43 8.93 9.72
C TRP A 186 -3.43 10.07 9.57
N LYS A 187 -3.16 11.20 10.24
CA LYS A 187 -3.98 12.41 10.16
C LYS A 187 -3.69 13.17 8.86
N ASP A 188 -4.44 12.83 7.82
CA ASP A 188 -4.47 13.54 6.54
C ASP A 188 -5.64 14.53 6.46
N ASP A 189 -5.88 15.10 5.28
CA ASP A 189 -6.95 16.07 5.02
C ASP A 189 -8.37 15.54 5.30
N GLU A 190 -8.56 14.21 5.37
CA GLU A 190 -9.84 13.59 5.72
C GLU A 190 -9.96 13.24 7.22
N ASP A 191 -8.93 13.56 8.03
CA ASP A 191 -8.82 13.35 9.48
C ASP A 191 -9.32 11.97 9.95
N SER A 192 -9.09 10.93 9.16
CA SER A 192 -9.72 9.61 9.34
C SER A 192 -8.97 8.66 10.29
N SER A 193 -7.89 9.13 10.92
CA SER A 193 -7.09 8.32 11.83
C SER A 193 -7.85 7.96 13.10
N SER A 194 -7.85 6.68 13.46
CA SER A 194 -8.35 6.19 14.74
C SER A 194 -7.33 6.22 15.87
N PHE A 195 -6.05 6.48 15.56
CA PHE A 195 -4.96 6.20 16.50
C PHE A 195 -5.13 6.90 17.84
N MET A 196 -5.25 8.23 17.85
CA MET A 196 -5.35 9.02 19.08
C MET A 196 -6.65 8.75 19.87
N GLY A 197 -7.73 8.36 19.19
CA GLY A 197 -9.01 8.05 19.80
C GLY A 197 -9.08 6.65 20.42
N ALA A 198 -8.48 5.66 19.77
CA ALA A 198 -8.69 4.25 20.09
C ALA A 198 -7.51 3.59 20.83
N ILE A 199 -6.25 3.98 20.57
CA ILE A 199 -5.07 3.23 21.06
C ILE A 199 -5.07 3.08 22.58
N LYS A 200 -5.47 4.11 23.31
CA LYS A 200 -5.51 4.08 24.78
C LYS A 200 -6.49 3.02 25.28
N GLN A 201 -7.67 2.94 24.67
CA GLN A 201 -8.67 1.95 25.07
C GLN A 201 -8.26 0.55 24.63
N ILE A 202 -7.77 0.38 23.40
CA ILE A 202 -7.20 -0.87 22.89
C ILE A 202 -6.14 -1.42 23.86
N MET A 203 -5.16 -0.60 24.25
CA MET A 203 -4.09 -1.04 25.15
C MET A 203 -4.60 -1.36 26.56
N LYS A 204 -5.58 -0.60 27.06
CA LYS A 204 -6.17 -0.78 28.39
C LYS A 204 -7.04 -2.03 28.49
N THR A 205 -7.85 -2.32 27.46
CA THR A 205 -8.89 -3.37 27.50
C THR A 205 -8.50 -4.66 26.78
N LEU A 206 -7.33 -4.71 26.12
CA LEU A 206 -6.82 -5.92 25.45
C LEU A 206 -6.74 -7.10 26.45
N PRO A 207 -7.50 -8.19 26.21
CA PRO A 207 -7.45 -9.37 27.06
C PRO A 207 -6.22 -10.24 26.77
N ASP A 208 -5.79 -11.02 27.76
CA ASP A 208 -4.56 -11.82 27.69
C ASP A 208 -4.65 -12.99 26.68
N HIS A 209 -5.87 -13.42 26.32
CA HIS A 209 -6.10 -14.50 25.36
C HIS A 209 -6.16 -14.04 23.90
N LEU A 210 -5.85 -12.77 23.61
CA LEU A 210 -5.71 -12.22 22.26
C LEU A 210 -4.32 -11.61 22.08
N ASN A 211 -3.75 -11.73 20.90
CA ASN A 211 -2.54 -11.00 20.50
C ASN A 211 -2.92 -9.75 19.73
N LEU A 212 -2.15 -8.67 19.89
CA LEU A 212 -2.31 -7.42 19.18
C LEU A 212 -1.03 -7.06 18.43
N LEU A 213 -1.10 -7.05 17.10
CA LEU A 213 -0.06 -6.54 16.23
C LEU A 213 -0.39 -5.12 15.80
N ILE A 214 0.41 -4.14 16.19
CA ILE A 214 0.24 -2.74 15.79
C ILE A 214 1.15 -2.45 14.61
N LYS A 215 0.57 -2.13 13.46
CA LYS A 215 1.30 -1.67 12.27
C LYS A 215 0.82 -0.25 11.92
N PRO A 216 1.46 0.80 12.46
CA PRO A 216 1.06 2.17 12.14
C PRO A 216 1.32 2.49 10.67
N HIS A 217 0.58 3.46 10.13
CA HIS A 217 0.96 4.07 8.87
C HIS A 217 2.34 4.78 9.01
N PRO A 218 3.21 4.76 7.98
CA PRO A 218 4.53 5.41 8.03
C PRO A 218 4.47 6.88 8.45
N ASN A 219 3.47 7.61 7.94
CA ASN A 219 3.26 9.04 8.25
C ASN A 219 2.50 9.31 9.56
N LEU A 220 2.18 8.30 10.37
CA LEU A 220 1.43 8.50 11.61
C LEU A 220 2.21 9.39 12.60
N PHE A 221 3.52 9.19 12.65
CA PHE A 221 4.46 10.04 13.39
C PHE A 221 5.50 10.57 12.41
N SER A 222 6.03 11.75 12.69
CA SER A 222 7.12 12.33 11.88
C SER A 222 8.42 11.54 11.96
N SER A 223 8.53 10.61 12.92
CA SER A 223 9.65 9.69 13.07
C SER A 223 9.24 8.45 13.89
N PRO A 224 9.84 7.27 13.64
CA PRO A 224 9.61 6.05 14.43
C PRO A 224 9.88 6.24 15.93
N GLU A 225 10.88 7.04 16.31
CA GLU A 225 11.29 7.27 17.70
C GLU A 225 10.17 7.95 18.52
N LEU A 226 9.41 8.85 17.90
CA LEU A 226 8.26 9.49 18.56
C LEU A 226 7.12 8.51 18.80
N PHE A 227 6.92 7.57 17.88
CA PHE A 227 5.94 6.51 18.05
C PHE A 227 6.34 5.58 19.19
N GLU A 228 7.61 5.17 19.25
CA GLU A 228 8.11 4.37 20.37
C GLU A 228 7.96 5.11 21.70
N LEU A 229 8.35 6.38 21.77
CA LEU A 229 8.18 7.23 22.96
C LEU A 229 6.72 7.30 23.41
N PHE A 230 5.80 7.46 22.46
CA PHE A 230 4.37 7.43 22.75
C PHE A 230 3.96 6.08 23.34
N LEU A 231 4.49 4.96 22.84
CA LEU A 231 4.11 3.64 23.32
C LEU A 231 4.74 3.27 24.67
N TYR A 232 5.88 3.87 25.05
CA TYR A 232 6.47 3.72 26.38
C TYR A 232 5.54 4.16 27.53
N GLN A 233 4.48 4.93 27.24
CA GLN A 233 3.49 5.29 28.25
C GLN A 233 2.57 4.12 28.66
N PHE A 234 2.55 3.03 27.87
CA PHE A 234 1.75 1.84 28.15
C PHE A 234 2.62 0.73 28.77
N PRO A 235 2.08 -0.08 29.70
CA PRO A 235 2.79 -1.24 30.22
C PRO A 235 3.19 -2.18 29.09
N LYS A 236 4.42 -2.70 29.13
CA LYS A 236 4.84 -3.78 28.22
C LYS A 236 3.95 -5.00 28.47
N LYS A 237 3.44 -5.58 27.38
CA LYS A 237 2.59 -6.78 27.39
C LYS A 237 3.16 -7.78 26.39
N ASP A 238 3.27 -9.05 26.79
CA ASP A 238 3.86 -10.11 25.94
C ASP A 238 2.96 -10.46 24.73
N ASN A 239 1.67 -10.15 24.81
CA ASN A 239 0.69 -10.32 23.73
C ASN A 239 0.53 -9.06 22.85
N VAL A 240 1.48 -8.12 22.90
CA VAL A 240 1.49 -6.92 22.04
C VAL A 240 2.83 -6.82 21.31
N ALA A 241 2.78 -6.69 19.99
CA ALA A 241 3.95 -6.42 19.15
C ALA A 241 3.70 -5.21 18.25
N ILE A 242 4.77 -4.49 17.93
CA ILE A 242 4.74 -3.30 17.08
C ILE A 242 5.65 -3.57 15.89
N LEU A 243 5.18 -3.27 14.68
CA LEU A 243 5.91 -3.55 13.45
C LEU A 243 6.11 -2.24 12.63
N PRO A 244 7.12 -1.41 12.99
CA PRO A 244 7.31 -0.11 12.35
C PRO A 244 7.94 -0.23 10.93
N ASP A 245 8.85 -1.17 10.67
CA ASP A 245 9.65 -1.19 9.44
C ASP A 245 9.61 -2.54 8.69
N PHE A 246 8.43 -2.85 8.17
CA PHE A 246 8.20 -4.06 7.37
C PHE A 246 7.38 -3.70 6.13
N PRO A 247 8.04 -3.39 4.98
CA PRO A 247 7.35 -3.03 3.76
C PRO A 247 6.37 -4.09 3.23
N PRO A 248 6.71 -5.40 3.15
CA PRO A 248 5.80 -6.40 2.60
C PRO A 248 4.51 -6.53 3.43
N VAL A 249 3.36 -6.17 2.90
CA VAL A 249 2.11 -6.21 3.69
C VAL A 249 1.57 -7.63 3.85
N TYR A 250 1.60 -8.43 2.77
CA TYR A 250 0.92 -9.73 2.71
C TYR A 250 1.38 -10.76 3.76
N PRO A 251 2.68 -10.87 4.11
CA PRO A 251 3.10 -11.73 5.20
C PRO A 251 2.42 -11.39 6.54
N VAL A 252 2.22 -10.10 6.80
CA VAL A 252 1.55 -9.61 8.01
C VAL A 252 0.05 -9.98 7.97
N LEU A 253 -0.59 -9.75 6.84
CA LEU A 253 -2.03 -10.03 6.65
C LEU A 253 -2.36 -11.54 6.71
N ASP A 254 -1.45 -12.39 6.22
CA ASP A 254 -1.60 -13.85 6.28
C ASP A 254 -1.49 -14.38 7.72
N LEU A 255 -0.64 -13.74 8.55
CA LEU A 255 -0.42 -14.12 9.95
C LEU A 255 -1.63 -13.84 10.84
N VAL A 256 -2.32 -12.72 10.65
CA VAL A 256 -3.34 -12.25 11.61
C VAL A 256 -4.71 -12.89 11.36
N ASP A 257 -5.52 -13.05 12.40
CA ASP A 257 -6.86 -13.64 12.33
C ASP A 257 -7.96 -12.60 12.11
N ILE A 258 -7.73 -11.36 12.54
CA ILE A 258 -8.72 -10.29 12.56
C ILE A 258 -8.07 -8.99 12.13
N TYR A 259 -8.74 -8.23 11.27
CA TYR A 259 -8.36 -6.86 10.93
C TYR A 259 -9.15 -5.87 11.79
N LEU A 260 -8.44 -4.97 12.45
CA LEU A 260 -8.96 -3.79 13.12
C LEU A 260 -8.29 -2.56 12.51
N GLY A 261 -9.05 -1.69 11.87
CA GLY A 261 -8.48 -0.49 11.24
C GLY A 261 -9.50 0.62 11.13
N ASP A 262 -9.12 1.68 10.43
CA ASP A 262 -10.03 2.74 10.01
C ASP A 262 -10.20 2.66 8.48
N MET A 263 -9.82 3.69 7.72
CA MET A 263 -10.01 3.76 6.27
C MET A 263 -8.69 3.55 5.50
N SER A 264 -7.94 2.52 5.89
CA SER A 264 -6.64 2.17 5.28
C SER A 264 -6.82 1.37 4.00
N SER A 265 -6.00 1.68 2.98
CA SER A 265 -5.94 0.90 1.73
C SER A 265 -5.53 -0.56 1.95
N VAL A 266 -4.78 -0.84 3.02
CA VAL A 266 -4.39 -2.20 3.43
C VAL A 266 -5.60 -3.10 3.71
N GLY A 267 -6.74 -2.53 4.11
CA GLY A 267 -7.94 -3.33 4.31
C GLY A 267 -8.48 -3.93 3.01
N TYR A 268 -8.23 -3.32 1.84
CA TYR A 268 -8.52 -3.94 0.55
C TYR A 268 -7.63 -5.16 0.28
N ASP A 269 -6.34 -5.06 0.60
CA ASP A 269 -5.40 -6.18 0.50
C ASP A 269 -5.84 -7.37 1.39
N PHE A 270 -6.47 -7.08 2.54
CA PHE A 270 -6.95 -8.08 3.51
C PHE A 270 -8.18 -8.88 3.05
N LEU A 271 -8.98 -8.35 2.11
CA LEU A 271 -10.20 -9.02 1.63
C LEU A 271 -9.93 -10.41 1.04
N PHE A 272 -8.71 -10.65 0.54
CA PHE A 272 -8.29 -11.97 0.05
C PHE A 272 -8.43 -13.07 1.11
N PHE A 273 -8.15 -12.75 2.37
CA PHE A 273 -8.13 -13.75 3.45
C PHE A 273 -9.52 -14.12 3.96
N LYS A 274 -10.55 -13.33 3.62
CA LYS A 274 -11.94 -13.56 4.04
C LYS A 274 -12.10 -13.69 5.56
N LYS A 275 -11.27 -12.95 6.29
CA LYS A 275 -11.21 -12.94 7.75
C LYS A 275 -12.09 -11.79 8.30
N PRO A 276 -12.51 -11.87 9.57
CA PRO A 276 -13.25 -10.79 10.23
C PRO A 276 -12.56 -9.43 10.13
N MET A 277 -13.34 -8.39 9.83
CA MET A 277 -12.88 -7.00 9.75
C MET A 277 -13.73 -6.09 10.64
N PHE A 278 -13.08 -5.19 11.36
CA PHE A 278 -13.70 -4.20 12.22
C PHE A 278 -13.12 -2.81 11.90
N PHE A 279 -13.99 -1.83 11.80
CA PHE A 279 -13.67 -0.48 11.33
C PHE A 279 -13.99 0.56 12.39
N LEU A 280 -12.98 1.31 12.83
CA LEU A 280 -13.10 2.37 13.83
C LEU A 280 -13.57 3.66 13.15
N ASN A 281 -14.81 4.07 13.43
CA ASN A 281 -15.45 5.24 12.81
C ASN A 281 -15.24 6.51 13.64
N THR A 282 -14.00 6.97 13.80
CA THR A 282 -13.64 8.07 14.71
C THR A 282 -14.52 9.32 14.55
N ASN A 283 -14.86 9.65 13.30
CA ASN A 283 -15.60 10.87 12.95
C ASN A 283 -17.10 10.62 12.73
N LYS A 284 -17.62 9.45 13.07
CA LYS A 284 -19.03 9.08 12.91
C LYS A 284 -19.56 9.34 11.49
N ARG A 285 -18.71 9.09 10.49
CA ARG A 285 -19.06 9.27 9.07
C ARG A 285 -20.14 8.24 8.72
N ASN A 286 -21.10 8.62 7.86
CA ASN A 286 -22.20 7.74 7.46
C ASN A 286 -21.82 6.92 6.21
N PRO A 287 -21.69 5.58 6.29
CA PRO A 287 -21.30 4.76 5.13
C PRO A 287 -22.27 4.81 3.95
N LYS A 288 -23.53 5.21 4.17
CA LYS A 288 -24.54 5.31 3.11
C LYS A 288 -24.39 6.57 2.27
N GLU A 289 -23.76 7.61 2.81
CA GLU A 289 -23.63 8.93 2.18
C GLU A 289 -22.18 9.22 1.78
N ASP A 290 -21.23 8.55 2.43
CA ASP A 290 -19.81 8.81 2.29
C ASP A 290 -19.11 7.69 1.53
N LYS A 291 -18.82 7.93 0.25
CA LYS A 291 -18.05 7.00 -0.59
C LYS A 291 -16.66 6.70 -0.02
N GLY A 292 -16.11 7.60 0.80
CA GLY A 292 -14.84 7.40 1.51
C GLY A 292 -14.87 6.31 2.59
N LEU A 293 -16.04 5.71 2.83
CA LEU A 293 -16.24 4.58 3.74
C LEU A 293 -16.60 3.28 3.01
N TYR A 294 -16.42 3.20 1.69
CA TYR A 294 -16.90 2.07 0.90
C TYR A 294 -16.41 0.71 1.43
N LEU A 295 -15.14 0.59 1.84
CA LEU A 295 -14.59 -0.63 2.43
C LEU A 295 -15.28 -1.10 3.71
N THR A 296 -15.91 -0.20 4.47
CA THR A 296 -16.57 -0.56 5.75
C THR A 296 -17.72 -1.53 5.60
N GLN A 297 -18.27 -1.69 4.38
CA GLN A 297 -19.26 -2.71 4.04
C GLN A 297 -18.74 -4.14 4.23
N CYS A 298 -17.42 -4.34 4.28
CA CYS A 298 -16.76 -5.62 4.44
C CYS A 298 -16.64 -6.09 5.90
N GLY A 299 -17.21 -5.36 6.85
CA GLY A 299 -17.05 -5.65 8.27
C GLY A 299 -17.93 -4.80 9.18
N THR A 300 -17.60 -4.84 10.46
CA THR A 300 -18.40 -4.18 11.50
C THR A 300 -17.81 -2.81 11.83
N LEU A 301 -18.62 -1.76 11.72
CA LEU A 301 -18.26 -0.43 12.22
C LEU A 301 -18.38 -0.37 13.74
N ILE A 302 -17.39 0.24 14.38
CA ILE A 302 -17.35 0.51 15.82
C ILE A 302 -17.28 2.03 16.00
N GLU A 303 -18.27 2.59 16.67
CA GLU A 303 -18.35 4.02 16.96
C GLU A 303 -17.49 4.39 18.18
N PRO A 304 -17.07 5.67 18.32
CA PRO A 304 -16.19 6.10 19.41
C PRO A 304 -16.73 5.79 20.81
N GLU A 305 -18.06 5.81 21.00
CA GLU A 305 -18.72 5.47 22.27
C GLU A 305 -18.47 4.03 22.70
N ASP A 306 -18.21 3.14 21.74
CA ASP A 306 -18.05 1.71 21.95
C ASP A 306 -16.58 1.28 22.05
N TYR A 307 -15.63 2.23 22.03
CA TYR A 307 -14.20 1.91 22.06
C TYR A 307 -13.77 1.15 23.32
N GLU A 308 -14.45 1.35 24.45
CA GLU A 308 -14.19 0.58 25.68
C GLU A 308 -14.60 -0.90 25.54
N ASN A 309 -15.50 -1.21 24.60
CA ASN A 309 -16.06 -2.53 24.36
C ASN A 309 -15.52 -3.20 23.08
N ILE A 310 -14.45 -2.67 22.44
CA ILE A 310 -13.91 -3.18 21.16
C ILE A 310 -13.76 -4.70 21.16
N PHE A 311 -13.08 -5.27 22.15
CA PHE A 311 -12.82 -6.71 22.17
C PHE A 311 -14.09 -7.53 22.41
N SER A 312 -15.02 -7.03 23.23
CA SER A 312 -16.33 -7.65 23.40
C SER A 312 -17.12 -7.65 22.09
N ILE A 313 -17.06 -6.57 21.31
CA ILE A 313 -17.70 -6.52 19.99
C ILE A 313 -17.04 -7.52 19.04
N ILE A 314 -15.70 -7.56 19.02
CA ILE A 314 -14.93 -8.47 18.16
C ILE A 314 -15.30 -9.93 18.42
N GLU A 315 -15.49 -10.31 19.69
CA GLU A 315 -15.76 -11.70 20.08
C GLU A 315 -17.20 -12.13 19.86
N ASN A 316 -18.16 -11.20 19.99
CA ASN A 316 -19.59 -11.52 19.97
C ASN A 316 -20.27 -11.25 18.62
N THR A 317 -19.57 -10.65 17.66
CA THR A 317 -20.15 -10.32 16.35
C THR A 317 -20.08 -11.51 15.39
N ASP A 318 -21.21 -11.91 14.82
CA ASP A 318 -21.25 -12.83 13.68
C ASP A 318 -20.76 -12.14 12.41
N THR A 319 -19.63 -12.59 11.89
CA THR A 319 -18.98 -12.02 10.71
C THR A 319 -19.26 -12.81 9.43
N SER A 320 -20.00 -13.92 9.52
CA SER A 320 -20.34 -14.75 8.35
C SER A 320 -21.07 -14.01 7.22
N PRO A 321 -21.90 -12.96 7.48
CA PRO A 321 -22.56 -12.23 6.39
C PRO A 321 -21.59 -11.45 5.48
N PHE A 322 -20.38 -11.13 5.96
CA PHE A 322 -19.44 -10.27 5.24
C PHE A 322 -18.63 -11.01 4.16
N GLU A 323 -18.46 -12.34 4.26
CA GLU A 323 -17.57 -13.08 3.34
C GLU A 323 -17.95 -12.90 1.86
N LYS A 324 -19.26 -12.88 1.57
CA LYS A 324 -19.76 -12.66 0.21
C LYS A 324 -19.45 -11.25 -0.27
N ILE A 325 -19.64 -10.24 0.60
CA ILE A 325 -19.35 -8.83 0.30
C ILE A 325 -17.84 -8.64 0.07
N GLN A 326 -17.01 -9.21 0.94
CA GLN A 326 -15.55 -9.20 0.83
C GLN A 326 -15.10 -9.80 -0.51
N THR A 327 -15.68 -10.93 -0.92
CA THR A 327 -15.37 -11.57 -2.21
C THR A 327 -15.73 -10.67 -3.38
N THR A 328 -16.96 -10.12 -3.39
CA THR A 328 -17.40 -9.21 -4.46
C THR A 328 -16.52 -7.97 -4.57
N ILE A 329 -16.22 -7.32 -3.44
CA ILE A 329 -15.40 -6.11 -3.45
C ILE A 329 -13.94 -6.42 -3.83
N TYR A 330 -13.38 -7.55 -3.40
CA TYR A 330 -12.06 -7.99 -3.84
C TYR A 330 -11.99 -8.16 -5.37
N ASP A 331 -13.00 -8.80 -5.96
CA ASP A 331 -13.09 -9.00 -7.41
C ASP A 331 -13.27 -7.68 -8.17
N GLU A 332 -13.95 -6.67 -7.61
CA GLU A 332 -14.06 -5.34 -8.22
C GLU A 332 -12.74 -4.55 -8.17
N VAL A 333 -12.00 -4.67 -7.06
CA VAL A 333 -10.76 -3.94 -6.78
C VAL A 333 -9.59 -4.52 -7.56
N PHE A 334 -9.42 -5.84 -7.52
CA PHE A 334 -8.27 -6.52 -8.11
C PHE A 334 -8.62 -7.32 -9.36
N GLY A 335 -9.89 -7.64 -9.61
CA GLY A 335 -10.27 -8.44 -10.77
C GLY A 335 -9.62 -9.82 -10.78
N LYS A 336 -9.55 -10.39 -11.98
CA LYS A 336 -8.76 -11.62 -12.20
C LYS A 336 -7.29 -11.26 -12.30
N GLU A 337 -6.44 -12.19 -11.87
CA GLU A 337 -5.02 -12.09 -12.14
C GLU A 337 -4.79 -12.10 -13.65
N GLU A 338 -4.09 -11.08 -14.15
CA GLU A 338 -3.77 -10.95 -15.56
C GLU A 338 -2.25 -10.99 -15.73
N ASP A 339 -1.77 -11.76 -16.72
CA ASP A 339 -0.38 -11.63 -17.16
C ASP A 339 -0.24 -10.31 -17.91
N PHE A 340 0.03 -9.24 -17.15
CA PHE A 340 0.12 -7.90 -17.69
C PHE A 340 1.48 -7.62 -18.33
N LYS A 341 2.44 -8.56 -18.31
CA LYS A 341 3.76 -8.39 -18.95
C LYS A 341 3.61 -8.16 -20.45
N GLU A 342 2.75 -8.93 -21.11
CA GLU A 342 2.46 -8.73 -22.54
C GLU A 342 1.76 -7.39 -22.81
N LYS A 343 0.89 -6.95 -21.90
CA LYS A 343 0.19 -5.66 -22.01
C LYS A 343 1.13 -4.47 -21.86
N VAL A 344 2.07 -4.59 -20.92
CA VAL A 344 3.19 -3.68 -20.73
C VAL A 344 4.01 -3.57 -22.01
N MET A 345 4.39 -4.70 -22.62
CA MET A 345 5.14 -4.68 -23.88
C MET A 345 4.36 -4.03 -25.04
N LYS A 346 3.04 -4.23 -25.11
CA LYS A 346 2.19 -3.60 -26.15
C LYS A 346 2.06 -2.09 -26.01
N ILE A 347 2.21 -1.51 -24.82
CA ILE A 347 2.29 -0.06 -24.67
C ILE A 347 3.53 0.47 -25.37
N TYR A 348 4.62 -0.29 -25.35
CA TYR A 348 5.89 0.17 -25.93
C TYR A 348 5.82 0.33 -27.44
N GLU A 349 5.02 -0.49 -28.11
CA GLU A 349 4.75 -0.35 -29.54
C GLU A 349 4.00 0.96 -29.87
N ARG A 350 3.40 1.62 -28.87
CA ARG A 350 2.66 2.88 -29.04
C ARG A 350 3.47 4.12 -28.70
N ILE A 351 4.66 3.98 -28.14
CA ILE A 351 5.53 5.11 -27.82
C ILE A 351 6.16 5.58 -29.15
N PRO A 352 5.91 6.82 -29.60
CA PRO A 352 6.56 7.35 -30.79
C PRO A 352 8.09 7.32 -30.61
N ASN A 353 8.82 6.93 -31.66
CA ASN A 353 10.29 6.93 -31.67
C ASN A 353 10.89 8.31 -31.39
#